data_AF-A0A7Y2GY17-F1
#
_entry.id   AF-A0A7Y2GY17-F1
#
_cell.length_a   1.000
_cell.length_b   1.000
_cell.length_c   1.000
_cell.angle_alpha   90.00
_cell.angle_beta   90.00
_cell.angle_gamma   90.00
#
_symmetry.space_group_name_H-M   'P 1'
#
loop_
_entity.id
_entity.type
_entity.pdbx_description
1 polymer ?
#
loop_
_entity_poly.entity_id
_entity_poly.type
_entity_poly.pdbx_seq_one_letter_code
_entity_poly.pdbx_strand_id
1 'polypeptide(L)' 'MKINLKVWRQESTASKGKIVDYVVDDISGEMSFLEMLDVLNLKLVEKGEVPVAFDHDCR' A
#
# COMPACT_ATOMS: atom_id res chain seq x y z
N MET A 1 13.15 8.69 -2.44
CA MET A 1 13.04 7.84 -3.64
C MET A 1 11.58 7.73 -4.05
N LYS A 2 11.33 7.42 -5.32
CA LYS A 2 9.99 7.23 -5.89
C LYS A 2 9.80 5.77 -6.24
N ILE A 3 8.74 5.16 -5.72
CA ILE A 3 8.44 3.73 -5.93
C ILE A 3 7.08 3.61 -6.60
N ASN A 4 7.02 2.76 -7.63
CA ASN A 4 5.77 2.37 -8.29
C ASN A 4 5.39 0.98 -7.77
N LEU A 5 4.23 0.87 -7.13
CA LEU A 5 3.71 -0.37 -6.56
C LEU A 5 2.52 -0.85 -7.36
N LYS A 6 2.49 -2.15 -7.66
CA LYS A 6 1.32 -2.84 -8.19
C LYS A 6 0.70 -3.66 -7.07
N VAL A 7 -0.50 -3.32 -6.63
CA VAL A 7 -1.16 -3.96 -5.49
C VAL A 7 -2.45 -4.64 -5.94
N TRP A 8 -2.63 -5.91 -5.57
CA TRP A 8 -3.91 -6.59 -5.77
C TRP A 8 -4.94 -6.07 -4.76
N ARG A 9 -6.06 -5.56 -5.26
CA ARG A 9 -7.14 -4.99 -4.47
C ARG A 9 -8.40 -5.81 -4.70
N GLN A 10 -8.96 -6.31 -3.61
CA GLN A 10 -10.17 -7.11 -3.59
C GLN A 10 -10.88 -6.85 -2.26
N GLU A 11 -12.12 -6.33 -2.33
CA GLU A 11 -12.89 -5.93 -1.15
C GLU A 11 -13.37 -7.14 -0.33
N SER A 12 -13.71 -8.23 -1.00
CA SER A 12 -14.20 -9.45 -0.35
C SER A 12 -13.94 -10.68 -1.22
N THR A 13 -14.12 -11.87 -0.67
CA THR A 13 -14.02 -13.14 -1.41
C THR A 13 -15.03 -13.26 -2.56
N ALA A 14 -16.14 -12.52 -2.52
CA ALA A 14 -17.14 -12.47 -3.58
C ALA A 14 -16.84 -11.40 -4.66
N SER A 15 -15.98 -10.43 -4.35
CA SER A 15 -15.63 -9.34 -5.27
C SER A 15 -14.57 -9.78 -6.26
N LYS A 16 -14.67 -9.35 -7.53
CA LYS A 16 -13.59 -9.55 -8.50
C LYS A 16 -12.44 -8.60 -8.18
N GLY A 17 -11.26 -9.17 -7.90
CA GLY A 17 -10.06 -8.38 -7.64
C GLY A 17 -9.46 -7.75 -8.89
N LYS A 18 -8.57 -6.78 -8.68
CA LYS A 18 -7.80 -6.12 -9.74
C LYS A 18 -6.45 -5.63 -9.23
N ILE A 19 -5.48 -5.48 -10.14
CA ILE A 19 -4.25 -4.75 -9.84
C ILE A 19 -4.53 -3.25 -9.89
N VAL A 20 -4.07 -2.52 -8.89
CA VAL A 20 -4.07 -1.06 -8.82
C VAL A 20 -2.63 -0.57 -8.70
N ASP A 21 -2.28 0.44 -9.49
CA ASP A 21 -0.97 1.06 -9.48
C ASP A 21 -0.96 2.23 -8.47
N TYR A 22 0.04 2.25 -7.58
CA TYR A 22 0.28 3.33 -6.65
C TYR A 22 1.68 3.92 -6.87
N VAL A 23 1.76 5.23 -6.73
CA VAL A 23 3.02 5.96 -6.75
C VAL A 23 3.26 6.49 -5.34
N VAL A 24 4.37 6.07 -4.73
CA VAL A 24 4.79 6.54 -3.42
C VAL A 24 6.09 7.30 -3.56
N ASP A 25 5.98 8.61 -3.39
CA ASP A 25 7.10 9.54 -3.37
C ASP A 25 7.62 9.76 -1.94
N ASP A 26 8.80 10.37 -1.83
CA ASP A 26 9.46 10.77 -0.56
C ASP A 26 9.88 9.62 0.37
N ILE A 27 10.10 8.44 -0.18
CA ILE A 27 10.58 7.28 0.59
C ILE A 27 12.09 7.42 0.87
N SER A 28 12.52 7.22 2.11
CA SER A 28 13.96 7.15 2.42
C SER A 28 14.53 5.79 2.01
N GLY A 29 15.80 5.73 1.60
CA GLY A 29 16.49 4.46 1.32
C GLY A 29 16.71 3.60 2.57
N GLU A 30 16.59 4.20 3.75
CA GLU A 30 16.68 3.51 5.05
C GLU A 30 15.35 2.92 5.51
N MET A 31 14.23 3.29 4.87
CA MET A 31 12.92 2.72 5.20
C MET A 31 12.85 1.27 4.74
N SER A 32 12.30 0.43 5.60
CA SER A 32 11.83 -0.88 5.20
C SER A 32 10.65 -0.78 4.24
N PHE A 33 10.38 -1.88 3.53
CA PHE A 33 9.24 -1.96 2.63
C PHE A 33 7.90 -1.81 3.37
N LEU A 34 7.80 -2.26 4.62
CA LEU A 34 6.56 -2.17 5.40
C LEU A 34 6.29 -0.76 5.89
N GLU A 35 7.32 -0.04 6.34
CA GLU A 35 7.20 1.40 6.62
C GLU A 35 6.80 2.19 5.36
N MET A 36 7.29 1.78 4.18
CA MET A 36 6.83 2.35 2.91
C MET A 36 5.34 2.07 2.63
N LEU A 37 4.83 0.88 2.97
CA LEU A 37 3.39 0.58 2.88
C LEU A 37 2.57 1.38 3.90
N ASP A 38 3.11 1.66 5.08
CA ASP A 38 2.45 2.52 6.07
C ASP A 38 2.30 3.96 5.55
N VAL A 39 3.35 4.51 4.91
CA VAL A 39 3.27 5.83 4.25
C VAL A 39 2.21 5.83 3.15
N LEU A 40 2.10 4.76 2.35
CA LEU A 40 1.02 4.63 1.37
C LEU A 40 -0.36 4.61 2.06
N ASN A 41 -0.50 3.81 3.13
CA ASN A 41 -1.76 3.67 3.86
C ASN A 41 -2.22 4.99 4.48
N LEU A 42 -1.32 5.78 5.05
CA LEU A 42 -1.63 7.12 5.55
C LEU A 42 -2.21 8.01 4.44
N LYS A 43 -1.57 8.04 3.26
CA LYS A 43 -2.06 8.81 2.10
C LYS A 43 -3.42 8.33 1.59
N LEU A 44 -3.72 7.03 1.69
CA LEU A 44 -5.03 6.48 1.33
C LEU A 44 -6.10 6.92 2.33
N VAL A 45 -5.81 6.84 3.63
CA VAL A 45 -6.73 7.28 4.69
C VAL A 45 -7.04 8.78 4.57
N GLU A 46 -6.04 9.62 4.31
CA GLU A 46 -6.24 11.06 4.08
C GLU A 46 -7.16 11.36 2.90
N LYS A 47 -7.22 10.47 1.90
CA LYS A 47 -8.12 10.56 0.74
C LYS A 47 -9.49 9.92 0.98
N GLY A 48 -9.72 9.34 2.15
CA GLY A 48 -10.93 8.55 2.44
C GLY A 48 -10.96 7.19 1.73
N GLU A 49 -9.81 6.70 1.27
CA GLU A 49 -9.67 5.38 0.66
C GLU A 49 -9.31 4.31 1.70
N VAL A 50 -9.62 3.05 1.38
CA VAL A 50 -9.32 1.92 2.26
C VAL A 50 -7.81 1.62 2.21
N PRO A 51 -7.12 1.44 3.35
CA PRO A 51 -5.73 1.01 3.39
C PRO A 51 -5.48 -0.29 2.62
N VAL A 52 -4.24 -0.49 2.17
CA VAL A 52 -3.73 -1.79 1.72
C VAL A 52 -3.62 -2.70 2.93
N ALA A 53 -4.40 -3.78 2.92
CA ALA A 53 -4.27 -4.87 3.87
C ALA A 53 -3.07 -5.72 3.49
N PHE A 54 -2.19 -5.95 4.44
CA PHE A 54 -1.09 -6.90 4.33
C PHE A 54 -0.92 -7.56 5.70
N ASP A 55 -0.56 -8.84 5.68
CA ASP A 55 -0.21 -9.57 6.89
C ASP A 55 1.31 -9.49 7.06
N HIS A 56 1.75 -9.29 8.30
CA HIS A 56 3.17 -9.29 8.66
C HIS A 56 3.32 -9.95 10.02
N ASP A 57 4.36 -10.77 10.17
CA ASP A 57 4.74 -11.37 11.46
C ASP A 57 5.76 -10.43 12.15
N CYS A 58 6.77 -10.92 12.87
CA CYS A 58 7.72 -10.10 13.63
C CYS A 58 8.57 -9.09 12.82
N ARG A 59 8.29 -8.93 11.52
CA ARG A 59 8.55 -7.72 10.75
C ARG A 59 7.45 -7.49 9.75
#